data_AF-R8Y3W5-F1
#
_entry.id   AF-R8Y3W5-F1
#
_cell.length_a   1.000
_cell.length_b   1.000
_cell.length_c   1.000
_cell.angle_alpha   90.00
_cell.angle_beta   90.00
_cell.angle_gamma   90.00
#
_symmetry.space_group_name_H-M   'P 1'
#
loop_
_entity.id
_entity.type
_entity.pdbx_description
1 polymer ?
#
loop_
_entity_poly.entity_id
_entity_poly.type
_entity_poly.pdbx_seq_one_letter_code
_entity_poly.pdbx_strand_id
1 'polypeptide(L)'
;MIEAADPSRLFGYTSQDENCLSATSTTDIPYKLKAKKYRRTFTVFSSDNPYAAVSVFGRAFTVNFLGTNTTITLKFKQLPGIAAEDLDTDEAKALAAKNCNVFAGYNNDTAIFQEGVMTDGSFIDEIHGLDWYQNHLETALFNLYYTNTTKIPQTGAGVNRQCAVLERACQQGVTNGLLGPGQWNGDSFGVLSTGDYLSKAFYVFANSLDDQPQSEREGRKAPVFQIASKLAGATHFADVLVAVNR
;
A
#
# COMPACT_ATOMS: atom_id res chain seq x y z
N MET A 1 -8.22 15.16 11.45
CA MET A 1 -6.99 14.38 11.70
C MET A 1 -6.69 13.56 10.46
N ILE A 2 -5.42 13.42 10.03
CA ILE A 2 -5.07 12.76 8.75
C ILE A 2 -5.53 11.29 8.68
N GLU A 3 -5.45 10.58 9.81
CA GLU A 3 -5.78 9.15 9.91
C GLU A 3 -7.24 8.81 9.60
N ALA A 4 -8.15 9.79 9.72
CA ALA A 4 -9.59 9.61 9.49
C ALA A 4 -10.11 10.56 8.38
N ALA A 5 -9.22 11.09 7.54
CA ALA A 5 -9.59 11.99 6.47
C ALA A 5 -10.35 11.23 5.37
N ASP A 6 -11.40 11.86 4.84
CA ASP A 6 -12.13 11.43 3.66
C ASP A 6 -12.19 12.60 2.66
N PRO A 7 -11.58 12.51 1.46
CA PRO A 7 -10.85 11.35 0.93
C PRO A 7 -9.56 11.05 1.72
N SER A 8 -9.12 9.79 1.66
CA SER A 8 -7.85 9.30 2.22
C SER A 8 -6.68 10.16 1.76
N ARG A 9 -5.77 10.49 2.68
CA ARG A 9 -4.59 11.32 2.43
C ARG A 9 -3.39 10.79 3.20
N LEU A 10 -2.19 11.10 2.71
CA LEU A 10 -0.93 10.85 3.39
C LEU A 10 -0.30 12.18 3.84
N PHE A 11 0.32 12.18 5.01
CA PHE A 11 1.10 13.29 5.52
C PHE A 11 2.58 12.89 5.61
N GLY A 12 3.45 13.70 5.01
CA GLY A 12 4.91 13.52 5.06
C GLY A 12 5.54 14.59 5.94
N TYR A 13 6.37 14.17 6.89
CA TYR A 13 7.15 15.05 7.75
C TYR A 13 8.64 14.80 7.55
N THR A 14 9.40 15.85 7.28
CA THR A 14 10.86 15.77 7.30
C THR A 14 11.40 16.31 8.60
N SER A 15 12.21 15.51 9.29
CA SER A 15 12.92 15.90 10.50
C SER A 15 14.35 16.26 10.15
N GLN A 16 14.82 17.41 10.64
CA GLN A 16 16.23 17.79 10.66
C GLN A 16 16.81 17.71 12.09
N ASP A 17 16.05 17.17 13.04
CA ASP A 17 16.47 17.02 14.44
C ASP A 17 17.44 15.84 14.58
N GLU A 18 18.71 16.13 14.89
CA GLU A 18 19.77 15.12 15.08
C GLU A 18 19.44 14.11 16.20
N ASN A 19 18.54 14.44 17.12
CA ASN A 19 18.06 13.46 18.11
C ASN A 19 17.37 12.25 17.45
N CYS A 20 16.95 12.34 16.19
CA CYS A 20 16.48 11.21 15.41
C CYS A 20 17.54 10.10 15.29
N LEU A 21 18.82 10.47 15.21
CA LEU A 21 19.97 9.55 15.08
C LEU A 21 20.33 8.85 16.40
N SER A 22 19.87 9.35 17.54
CA SER A 22 20.12 8.73 18.84
C SER A 22 19.12 7.61 19.15
N ALA A 23 19.62 6.40 19.43
CA ALA A 23 18.78 5.27 19.83
C ALA A 23 18.02 5.46 21.15
N THR A 24 18.46 6.38 22.01
CA THR A 24 17.87 6.62 23.34
C THR A 24 16.93 7.82 23.38
N SER A 25 16.93 8.66 22.34
CA SER A 25 16.01 9.80 22.27
C SER A 25 14.56 9.34 22.15
N THR A 26 13.71 9.94 22.99
CA THR A 26 12.25 9.79 22.96
C THR A 26 11.53 11.12 22.69
N THR A 27 12.28 12.18 22.41
CA THR A 27 11.77 13.55 22.26
C THR A 27 11.54 13.93 20.81
N ASP A 28 12.22 13.27 19.88
CA ASP A 28 12.09 13.50 18.45
C ASP A 28 10.70 13.12 17.92
N ILE A 29 10.33 13.76 16.81
CA ILE A 29 9.01 13.60 16.19
C ILE A 29 8.79 12.19 15.65
N PRO A 30 9.74 11.56 14.91
CA PRO A 30 9.58 10.19 14.46
C PRO A 30 9.26 9.20 15.59
N TYR A 31 9.98 9.28 16.72
CA TYR A 31 9.69 8.45 17.90
C TYR A 31 8.24 8.64 18.39
N LYS A 32 7.80 9.89 18.55
CA LYS A 32 6.45 10.20 19.05
C LYS A 32 5.35 9.75 18.09
N LEU A 33 5.56 9.88 16.78
CA LEU A 33 4.59 9.44 15.76
C LEU A 33 4.51 7.93 15.69
N LYS A 34 5.66 7.23 15.72
CA LYS A 34 5.72 5.77 15.80
C LYS A 34 4.97 5.24 17.02
N ALA A 35 5.18 5.83 18.20
CA ALA A 35 4.52 5.41 19.44
C ALA A 35 2.98 5.45 19.33
N LYS A 36 2.43 6.32 18.46
CA LYS A 36 1.00 6.44 18.19
C LYS A 36 0.49 5.56 17.04
N LYS A 37 1.38 4.87 16.31
CA LYS A 37 1.05 3.94 15.21
C LYS A 37 0.18 4.58 14.12
N TYR A 38 0.58 5.77 13.67
CA TYR A 38 -0.12 6.46 12.60
C TYR A 38 0.21 5.84 11.24
N ARG A 39 -0.82 5.30 10.57
CA ARG A 39 -0.68 4.56 9.32
C ARG A 39 -0.64 5.47 8.10
N ARG A 40 -1.16 6.70 8.23
CA ARG A 40 -1.19 7.71 7.16
C ARG A 40 -0.12 8.79 7.33
N THR A 41 0.79 8.61 8.28
CA THR A 41 1.89 9.53 8.55
C THR A 41 3.24 8.88 8.19
N PHE A 42 4.07 9.62 7.48
CA PHE A 42 5.36 9.21 6.95
C PHE A 42 6.45 10.18 7.42
N THR A 43 7.60 9.66 7.84
CA THR A 43 8.72 10.50 8.32
C THR A 43 10.00 10.22 7.55
N VAL A 44 10.74 11.27 7.23
CA VAL A 44 12.08 11.20 6.62
C VAL A 44 13.04 12.05 7.44
N PHE A 45 14.22 11.54 7.76
CA PHE A 45 15.33 12.34 8.26
C PHE A 45 16.13 12.88 7.08
N SER A 46 16.46 14.17 7.13
CA SER A 46 17.51 14.76 6.33
C SER A 46 18.12 15.94 7.08
N SER A 47 19.44 15.97 7.20
CA SER A 47 20.15 17.07 7.86
C SER A 47 20.11 18.34 7.00
N ASP A 48 20.14 18.20 5.67
CA ASP A 48 20.29 19.30 4.72
C ASP A 48 18.95 19.84 4.19
N ASN A 49 17.95 18.99 3.90
CA ASN A 49 16.77 19.41 3.16
C ASN A 49 15.45 19.19 3.94
N PRO A 50 14.71 20.26 4.32
CA PRO A 50 13.44 20.15 5.05
C PRO A 50 12.26 19.59 4.24
N TYR A 51 12.47 19.25 2.96
CA TYR A 51 11.43 18.74 2.06
C TYR A 51 11.76 17.34 1.50
N ALA A 52 12.66 16.59 2.14
CA ALA A 52 13.02 15.23 1.69
C ALA A 52 11.80 14.30 1.51
N ALA A 53 10.80 14.38 2.38
CA ALA A 53 9.56 13.61 2.27
C ALA A 53 8.77 13.92 0.98
N VAL A 54 8.85 15.15 0.47
CA VAL A 54 8.19 15.55 -0.79
C VAL A 54 8.88 14.89 -1.98
N SER A 55 10.22 14.77 -1.98
CA SER A 55 10.95 14.05 -3.02
C SER A 55 10.56 12.56 -3.06
N VAL A 56 10.39 11.95 -1.88
CA VAL A 56 9.91 10.56 -1.76
C VAL A 56 8.49 10.40 -2.33
N PHE A 57 7.57 11.31 -2.00
CA PHE A 57 6.21 11.29 -2.57
C PHE A 57 6.23 11.53 -4.09
N GLY A 58 7.06 12.44 -4.57
CA GLY A 58 7.28 12.63 -6.00
C GLY A 58 7.70 11.34 -6.70
N ARG A 59 8.59 10.55 -6.07
CA ARG A 59 8.97 9.23 -6.58
C ARG A 59 7.80 8.25 -6.55
N ALA A 60 7.05 8.17 -5.46
CA ALA A 60 5.87 7.30 -5.33
C ALA A 60 4.80 7.59 -6.40
N PHE A 61 4.59 8.87 -6.73
CA PHE A 61 3.58 9.30 -7.71
C PHE A 61 4.00 9.12 -9.17
N THR A 62 5.19 8.59 -9.43
CA THR A 62 5.59 8.17 -10.79
C THR A 62 4.93 6.86 -11.23
N VAL A 63 4.30 6.12 -10.31
CA VAL A 63 3.62 4.86 -10.62
C VAL A 63 2.39 5.11 -11.48
N ASN A 64 2.41 4.58 -12.70
CA ASN A 64 1.23 4.52 -13.56
C ASN A 64 0.52 3.18 -13.37
N PHE A 65 -0.50 3.15 -12.50
CA PHE A 65 -1.24 1.93 -12.19
C PHE A 65 -2.06 1.33 -13.36
N LEU A 66 -2.18 2.04 -14.49
CA LEU A 66 -2.78 1.50 -15.72
C LEU A 66 -1.76 0.77 -16.61
N GLY A 67 -0.47 0.91 -16.34
CA GLY A 67 0.59 0.19 -17.06
C GLY A 67 0.82 -1.23 -16.53
N THR A 68 1.70 -1.96 -17.21
CA THR A 68 2.13 -3.31 -16.83
C THR A 68 3.41 -3.26 -15.99
N ASN A 69 3.44 -3.96 -14.85
CA ASN A 69 4.58 -4.03 -13.92
C ASN A 69 5.18 -2.67 -13.56
N THR A 70 4.33 -1.72 -13.18
CA THR A 70 4.71 -0.33 -12.90
C THR A 70 4.83 -0.01 -11.42
N THR A 71 4.30 -0.84 -10.53
CA THR A 71 4.43 -0.64 -9.09
C THR A 71 5.89 -0.71 -8.66
N ILE A 72 6.25 0.07 -7.64
CA ILE A 72 7.62 0.16 -7.14
C ILE A 72 7.62 0.08 -5.62
N THR A 73 8.62 -0.60 -5.05
CA THR A 73 9.05 -0.31 -3.67
C THR A 73 9.82 1.01 -3.64
N LEU A 74 9.68 1.80 -2.57
CA LEU A 74 10.49 3.01 -2.39
C LEU A 74 11.88 2.71 -1.85
N LYS A 75 12.10 1.56 -1.20
CA LYS A 75 13.44 1.15 -0.81
C LYS A 75 14.33 1.04 -2.06
N PHE A 76 15.60 1.40 -1.93
CA PHE A 76 16.60 1.39 -3.01
C PHE A 76 16.43 2.47 -4.09
N LYS A 77 15.44 3.37 -3.98
CA LYS A 77 15.26 4.43 -4.98
C LYS A 77 16.18 5.63 -4.70
N GLN A 78 16.53 6.29 -5.79
CA GLN A 78 17.23 7.58 -5.77
C GLN A 78 16.23 8.70 -5.49
N LEU A 79 16.67 9.73 -4.75
CA LEU A 79 15.91 10.95 -4.50
C LEU A 79 16.64 12.15 -5.11
N PRO A 80 16.36 12.51 -6.38
CA PRO A 80 16.96 13.69 -7.00
C PRO A 80 16.74 14.95 -6.15
N GLY A 81 17.80 15.75 -5.97
CA GLY A 81 17.76 17.00 -5.21
C GLY A 81 17.86 16.83 -3.69
N ILE A 82 18.01 15.60 -3.18
CA ILE A 82 18.27 15.32 -1.76
C ILE A 82 19.70 14.83 -1.63
N ALA A 83 20.49 15.47 -0.76
CA ALA A 83 21.82 14.99 -0.41
C ALA A 83 21.70 13.71 0.41
N ALA A 84 22.60 12.74 0.17
CA ALA A 84 22.62 11.51 0.94
C ALA A 84 23.24 11.77 2.32
N GLU A 85 22.64 11.22 3.36
CA GLU A 85 23.18 11.24 4.71
C GLU A 85 24.33 10.24 4.82
N ASP A 86 25.44 10.66 5.43
CA ASP A 86 26.55 9.78 5.79
C ASP A 86 26.32 9.33 7.23
N LEU A 87 25.88 8.08 7.40
CA LEU A 87 25.44 7.54 8.68
C LEU A 87 26.32 6.37 9.10
N ASP A 88 26.62 6.31 10.40
CA ASP A 88 27.14 5.07 10.96
C ASP A 88 26.04 4.00 11.11
N THR A 89 26.46 2.78 11.46
CA THR A 89 25.54 1.65 11.58
C THR A 89 24.54 1.80 12.72
N ASP A 90 24.90 2.47 13.81
CA ASP A 90 24.05 2.63 14.99
C ASP A 90 23.04 3.76 14.77
N GLU A 91 23.41 4.83 14.08
CA GLU A 91 22.51 5.89 13.62
C GLU A 91 21.46 5.35 12.65
N ALA A 92 21.88 4.56 11.65
CA ALA A 92 20.95 3.93 10.72
C ALA A 92 19.96 2.99 11.44
N LYS A 93 20.43 2.21 12.42
CA LYS A 93 19.57 1.37 13.27
C LYS A 93 18.62 2.20 14.13
N ALA A 94 19.06 3.34 14.66
CA ALA A 94 18.20 4.22 15.47
C ALA A 94 17.04 4.78 14.64
N LEU A 95 17.31 5.23 13.41
CA LEU A 95 16.29 5.69 12.47
C LEU A 95 15.30 4.57 12.11
N ALA A 96 15.80 3.39 11.73
CA ALA A 96 14.97 2.23 11.43
C ALA A 96 14.11 1.80 12.63
N ALA A 97 14.68 1.80 13.84
CA ALA A 97 13.95 1.50 15.07
C ALA A 97 12.86 2.53 15.38
N LYS A 98 12.90 3.73 14.79
CA LYS A 98 11.87 4.77 14.92
C LYS A 98 10.91 4.83 13.73
N ASN A 99 11.01 3.92 12.77
CA ASN A 99 10.30 4.00 11.48
C ASN A 99 10.55 5.35 10.77
N CYS A 100 11.73 5.94 11.00
CA CYS A 100 12.17 7.14 10.32
C CYS A 100 12.98 6.73 9.08
N ASN A 101 12.51 7.17 7.91
CA ASN A 101 13.18 6.86 6.67
C ASN A 101 14.32 7.85 6.41
N VAL A 102 15.28 7.50 5.56
CA VAL A 102 16.43 8.33 5.22
C VAL A 102 16.93 7.99 3.82
N PHE A 103 17.54 8.97 3.17
CA PHE A 103 18.33 8.73 1.96
C PHE A 103 19.79 8.63 2.37
N ALA A 104 20.33 7.41 2.46
CA ALA A 104 21.64 7.14 3.04
C ALA A 104 22.68 6.83 1.96
N GLY A 105 23.89 7.35 2.14
CA GLY A 105 25.07 7.05 1.33
C GLY A 105 25.73 5.72 1.75
N TYR A 106 26.38 5.06 0.80
CA TYR A 106 27.11 3.82 0.99
C TYR A 106 28.51 3.94 0.39
N ASN A 107 29.47 3.21 0.98
CA ASN A 107 30.90 3.26 0.61
C ASN A 107 31.23 2.91 -0.85
N ASN A 108 30.28 2.37 -1.60
CA ASN A 108 30.41 2.05 -3.03
C ASN A 108 29.92 3.20 -3.93
N ASP A 109 29.91 4.44 -3.42
CA ASP A 109 29.42 5.64 -4.10
C ASP A 109 27.95 5.54 -4.57
N THR A 110 27.15 4.71 -3.88
CA THR A 110 25.71 4.64 -4.11
C THR A 110 24.96 5.22 -2.92
N ALA A 111 23.82 5.82 -3.17
CA ALA A 111 22.90 6.24 -2.12
C ALA A 111 21.55 5.58 -2.34
N ILE A 112 20.85 5.21 -1.28
CA ILE A 112 19.54 4.58 -1.40
C ILE A 112 18.57 5.14 -0.37
N PHE A 113 17.30 5.17 -0.76
CA PHE A 113 16.24 5.41 0.20
C PHE A 113 15.97 4.17 1.04
N GLN A 114 15.83 4.38 2.35
CA GLN A 114 15.57 3.37 3.36
C GLN A 114 14.51 3.89 4.34
N GLU A 115 13.58 3.12 4.87
CA GLU A 115 13.20 1.76 4.49
C GLU A 115 11.94 1.76 3.60
N GLY A 116 11.28 2.90 3.44
CA GLY A 116 10.00 3.01 2.74
C GLY A 116 8.82 2.63 3.63
N VAL A 117 8.87 2.93 4.92
CA VAL A 117 7.83 2.58 5.89
C VAL A 117 7.09 3.79 6.45
N MET A 118 5.80 3.61 6.70
CA MET A 118 4.95 4.53 7.47
C MET A 118 5.34 4.47 8.96
N THR A 119 4.85 5.43 9.75
CA THR A 119 5.22 5.47 11.18
C THR A 119 4.69 4.26 11.97
N ASP A 120 3.64 3.57 11.50
CA ASP A 120 3.17 2.30 12.07
C ASP A 120 3.99 1.07 11.64
N GLY A 121 4.90 1.23 10.67
CA GLY A 121 5.75 0.18 10.12
C GLY A 121 5.20 -0.48 8.85
N SER A 122 3.99 -0.13 8.40
CA SER A 122 3.49 -0.58 7.09
C SER A 122 4.29 0.02 5.94
N PHE A 123 4.42 -0.69 4.83
CA PHE A 123 5.15 -0.16 3.68
C PHE A 123 4.32 0.86 2.89
N ILE A 124 4.92 1.99 2.52
CA ILE A 124 4.23 3.10 1.87
C ILE A 124 3.67 2.73 0.49
N ASP A 125 4.36 1.87 -0.26
CA ASP A 125 3.92 1.38 -1.57
C ASP A 125 2.66 0.52 -1.46
N GLU A 126 2.50 -0.24 -0.37
CA GLU A 126 1.24 -0.93 -0.09
C GLU A 126 0.11 0.06 0.19
N ILE A 127 0.34 1.08 1.03
CA ILE A 127 -0.69 2.06 1.38
C ILE A 127 -1.14 2.85 0.14
N HIS A 128 -0.19 3.39 -0.62
CA HIS A 128 -0.47 4.14 -1.84
C HIS A 128 -1.16 3.27 -2.91
N GLY A 129 -0.68 2.04 -3.10
CA GLY A 129 -1.28 1.09 -4.03
C GLY A 129 -2.70 0.69 -3.65
N LEU A 130 -2.97 0.46 -2.36
CA LEU A 130 -4.31 0.11 -1.86
C LEU A 130 -5.30 1.27 -1.97
N ASP A 131 -4.86 2.51 -1.74
CA ASP A 131 -5.71 3.70 -1.96
C ASP A 131 -6.13 3.82 -3.43
N TRP A 132 -5.18 3.65 -4.34
CA TRP A 132 -5.49 3.61 -5.77
C TRP A 132 -6.46 2.48 -6.09
N TYR A 133 -6.21 1.29 -5.53
CA TYR A 133 -7.00 0.09 -5.82
C TYR A 133 -8.46 0.22 -5.36
N GLN A 134 -8.69 0.77 -4.16
CA GLN A 134 -10.04 1.04 -3.67
C GLN A 134 -10.76 2.04 -4.59
N ASN A 135 -10.14 3.17 -4.89
CA ASN A 135 -10.72 4.17 -5.79
C ASN A 135 -10.98 3.59 -7.19
N HIS A 136 -10.11 2.71 -7.68
CA HIS A 136 -10.27 2.05 -8.99
C HIS A 136 -11.49 1.11 -9.03
N LEU A 137 -11.71 0.32 -7.98
CA LEU A 137 -12.87 -0.55 -7.84
C LEU A 137 -14.19 0.24 -7.78
N GLU A 138 -14.22 1.28 -6.96
CA GLU A 138 -15.38 2.18 -6.81
C GLU A 138 -15.71 2.89 -8.12
N THR A 139 -14.68 3.43 -8.80
CA THR A 139 -14.82 4.07 -10.10
C THR A 139 -15.32 3.10 -11.17
N ALA A 140 -14.85 1.84 -11.16
CA ALA A 140 -15.29 0.83 -12.11
C ALA A 140 -16.78 0.51 -11.94
N LEU A 141 -17.25 0.33 -10.71
CA LEU A 141 -18.67 0.15 -10.42
C LEU A 141 -19.51 1.38 -10.78
N PHE A 142 -19.04 2.57 -10.42
CA PHE A 142 -19.71 3.82 -10.79
C PHE A 142 -19.88 3.92 -12.31
N ASN A 143 -18.83 3.66 -13.08
CA ASN A 143 -18.87 3.69 -14.53
C ASN A 143 -19.83 2.65 -15.12
N LEU A 144 -19.95 1.47 -14.51
CA LEU A 144 -20.95 0.48 -14.92
C LEU A 144 -22.36 1.07 -14.83
N TYR A 145 -22.70 1.77 -13.76
CA TYR A 145 -24.02 2.36 -13.60
C TYR A 145 -24.21 3.59 -14.50
N TYR A 146 -23.22 4.47 -14.55
CA TYR A 146 -23.30 5.75 -15.24
C TYR A 146 -23.39 5.60 -16.76
N THR A 147 -22.62 4.67 -17.35
CA THR A 147 -22.52 4.52 -18.81
C THR A 147 -23.58 3.61 -19.42
N ASN A 148 -24.27 2.78 -18.62
CA ASN A 148 -25.33 1.93 -19.14
C ASN A 148 -26.59 2.75 -19.42
N THR A 149 -27.05 2.70 -20.66
CA THR A 149 -28.31 3.33 -21.10
C THR A 149 -29.56 2.60 -20.61
N THR A 150 -29.40 1.38 -20.09
CA THR A 150 -30.48 0.55 -19.53
C THR A 150 -30.16 0.19 -18.08
N LYS A 151 -31.17 -0.18 -17.29
CA LYS A 151 -30.96 -0.52 -15.87
C LYS A 151 -30.06 -1.73 -15.69
N ILE A 152 -29.24 -1.72 -14.62
CA ILE A 152 -28.69 -2.95 -14.06
C ILE A 152 -29.76 -3.55 -13.13
N PRO A 153 -30.39 -4.69 -13.49
CA PRO A 153 -31.47 -5.24 -12.70
C PRO A 153 -30.96 -5.82 -11.38
N GLN A 154 -31.76 -5.74 -10.31
CA GLN A 154 -31.47 -6.40 -9.03
C GLN A 154 -31.79 -7.91 -9.08
N THR A 155 -31.14 -8.61 -10.01
CA THR A 155 -31.22 -10.06 -10.22
C THR A 155 -29.82 -10.66 -10.17
N GLY A 156 -29.70 -11.98 -10.05
CA GLY A 156 -28.40 -12.66 -10.08
C GLY A 156 -27.56 -12.29 -11.32
N ALA A 157 -28.20 -12.14 -12.49
CA ALA A 157 -27.50 -11.69 -13.70
C ALA A 157 -26.95 -10.25 -13.60
N GLY A 158 -27.67 -9.34 -12.94
CA GLY A 158 -27.19 -7.98 -12.70
C GLY A 158 -26.03 -7.94 -11.70
N VAL A 159 -26.13 -8.74 -10.63
CA VAL A 159 -25.04 -8.92 -9.65
C VAL A 159 -23.80 -9.52 -10.31
N ASN A 160 -23.97 -10.55 -11.14
CA ASN A 160 -22.85 -11.12 -11.90
C ASN A 160 -22.18 -10.10 -12.82
N ARG A 161 -22.94 -9.14 -13.39
CA ARG A 161 -22.37 -8.05 -14.20
C ARG A 161 -21.55 -7.08 -13.35
N GLN A 162 -21.97 -6.78 -12.12
CA GLN A 162 -21.21 -5.98 -11.16
C GLN A 162 -19.92 -6.71 -10.75
N CYS A 163 -20.01 -8.00 -10.38
CA CYS A 163 -18.85 -8.83 -10.07
C CYS A 163 -17.85 -8.88 -11.23
N ALA A 164 -18.31 -9.06 -12.48
CA ALA A 164 -17.42 -9.10 -13.64
C ALA A 164 -16.63 -7.79 -13.85
N VAL A 165 -17.22 -6.64 -13.55
CA VAL A 165 -16.53 -5.34 -13.61
C VAL A 165 -15.50 -5.22 -12.48
N LEU A 166 -15.84 -5.65 -11.27
CA LEU A 166 -14.91 -5.69 -10.15
C LEU A 166 -13.74 -6.64 -10.42
N GLU A 167 -13.99 -7.85 -10.94
CA GLU A 167 -12.93 -8.79 -11.32
C GLU A 167 -11.98 -8.18 -12.35
N ARG A 168 -12.50 -7.45 -13.34
CA ARG A 168 -11.67 -6.75 -14.34
C ARG A 168 -10.81 -5.66 -13.69
N ALA A 169 -11.35 -4.91 -12.73
CA ALA A 169 -10.59 -3.92 -11.96
C ALA A 169 -9.51 -4.58 -11.08
N CYS A 170 -9.81 -5.73 -10.45
CA CYS A 170 -8.81 -6.54 -9.75
C CYS A 170 -7.69 -7.01 -10.67
N GLN A 171 -8.04 -7.44 -11.89
CA GLN A 171 -7.06 -7.86 -12.88
C GLN A 171 -6.09 -6.74 -13.25
N GLN A 172 -6.51 -5.47 -13.23
CA GLN A 172 -5.60 -4.34 -13.44
C GLN A 172 -4.55 -4.23 -12.32
N GLY A 173 -4.93 -4.54 -11.07
CA GLY A 173 -4.00 -4.64 -9.94
C GLY A 173 -2.98 -5.78 -10.09
N VAL A 174 -3.35 -6.87 -10.76
CA VAL A 174 -2.39 -7.93 -11.11
C VAL A 174 -1.46 -7.45 -12.23
N THR A 175 -2.02 -6.84 -13.29
CA THR A 175 -1.27 -6.34 -14.45
C THR A 175 -0.19 -5.32 -14.06
N ASN A 176 -0.51 -4.40 -13.15
CA ASN A 176 0.44 -3.38 -12.73
C ASN A 176 1.48 -3.87 -11.71
N GLY A 177 1.35 -5.10 -11.19
CA GLY A 177 2.26 -5.72 -10.24
C GLY A 177 1.94 -5.46 -8.77
N LEU A 178 0.79 -4.86 -8.44
CA LEU A 178 0.36 -4.65 -7.05
C LEU A 178 -0.11 -5.96 -6.40
N LEU A 179 -0.88 -6.76 -7.14
CA LEU A 179 -1.43 -8.02 -6.69
C LEU A 179 -0.66 -9.20 -7.29
N GLY A 180 -0.53 -10.28 -6.51
CA GLY A 180 0.17 -11.49 -6.92
C GLY A 180 -0.49 -12.75 -6.38
N PRO A 181 -0.42 -13.89 -7.08
CA PRO A 181 -0.97 -15.15 -6.59
C PRO A 181 -0.37 -15.54 -5.24
N GLY A 182 -1.17 -16.20 -4.39
CA GLY A 182 -0.67 -16.67 -3.10
C GLY A 182 -1.77 -17.20 -2.19
N GLN A 183 -1.35 -17.65 -1.01
CA GLN A 183 -2.26 -18.17 0.00
C GLN A 183 -3.06 -17.05 0.68
N TRP A 184 -4.37 -17.27 0.83
CA TRP A 184 -5.26 -16.43 1.61
C TRP A 184 -5.10 -16.73 3.10
N ASN A 185 -4.68 -15.72 3.86
CA ASN A 185 -4.45 -15.84 5.30
C ASN A 185 -5.48 -15.06 6.13
N GLY A 186 -6.49 -14.47 5.49
CA GLY A 186 -7.58 -13.77 6.18
C GLY A 186 -8.75 -14.70 6.50
N ASP A 187 -9.80 -14.12 7.04
CA ASP A 187 -11.02 -14.84 7.42
C ASP A 187 -11.73 -15.45 6.20
N SER A 188 -12.40 -16.59 6.40
CA SER A 188 -13.21 -17.25 5.38
C SER A 188 -14.49 -16.44 5.08
N PHE A 189 -14.89 -16.37 3.81
CA PHE A 189 -16.18 -15.80 3.39
C PHE A 189 -16.58 -16.31 2.00
N GLY A 190 -17.89 -16.34 1.71
CA GLY A 190 -18.40 -16.97 0.50
C GLY A 190 -17.98 -18.45 0.45
N VAL A 191 -17.29 -18.85 -0.60
CA VAL A 191 -16.69 -20.21 -0.70
C VAL A 191 -15.19 -20.23 -0.38
N LEU A 192 -14.58 -19.06 -0.13
CA LEU A 192 -13.17 -18.93 0.18
C LEU A 192 -12.91 -19.28 1.64
N SER A 193 -11.95 -20.17 1.88
CA SER A 193 -11.48 -20.56 3.19
C SER A 193 -10.08 -20.02 3.48
N THR A 194 -9.78 -19.75 4.75
CA THR A 194 -8.39 -19.51 5.19
C THR A 194 -7.50 -20.68 4.77
N GLY A 195 -6.40 -20.37 4.11
CA GLY A 195 -5.46 -21.35 3.58
C GLY A 195 -5.64 -21.67 2.09
N ASP A 196 -6.74 -21.24 1.46
CA ASP A 196 -6.94 -21.41 0.02
C ASP A 196 -5.92 -20.62 -0.80
N TYR A 197 -5.56 -21.16 -1.97
CA TYR A 197 -4.62 -20.51 -2.89
C TYR A 197 -5.36 -19.66 -3.93
N LEU A 198 -5.14 -18.35 -3.92
CA LEU A 198 -5.70 -17.40 -4.87
C LEU A 198 -4.83 -17.37 -6.14
N SER A 199 -5.09 -18.26 -7.09
CA SER A 199 -4.32 -18.33 -8.36
C SER A 199 -4.44 -17.07 -9.21
N LYS A 200 -5.57 -16.36 -9.15
CA LYS A 200 -5.78 -15.06 -9.81
C LYS A 200 -5.30 -13.87 -8.96
N ALA A 201 -4.70 -14.11 -7.80
CA ALA A 201 -4.42 -13.12 -6.75
C ALA A 201 -5.65 -12.53 -6.03
N PHE A 202 -6.86 -12.75 -6.53
CA PHE A 202 -8.08 -12.21 -5.92
C PHE A 202 -9.28 -13.15 -6.03
N TYR A 203 -10.30 -12.89 -5.22
CA TYR A 203 -11.62 -13.54 -5.22
C TYR A 203 -12.70 -12.48 -4.96
N VAL A 204 -13.68 -12.37 -5.85
CA VAL A 204 -14.82 -11.45 -5.74
C VAL A 204 -16.07 -12.24 -5.37
N PHE A 205 -16.74 -11.82 -4.31
CA PHE A 205 -17.97 -12.42 -3.82
C PHE A 205 -19.03 -11.35 -3.62
N ALA A 206 -20.30 -11.71 -3.85
CA ALA A 206 -21.44 -10.89 -3.52
C ALA A 206 -22.42 -11.73 -2.69
N ASN A 207 -22.99 -11.13 -1.65
CA ASN A 207 -24.02 -11.80 -0.85
C ASN A 207 -25.25 -12.12 -1.72
N SER A 208 -25.99 -13.17 -1.33
CA SER A 208 -27.22 -13.53 -2.02
C SER A 208 -28.22 -12.39 -1.94
N LEU A 209 -28.94 -12.17 -3.04
CA LEU A 209 -30.08 -11.25 -3.06
C LEU A 209 -31.24 -11.76 -2.21
N ASP A 210 -31.32 -13.08 -1.97
CA ASP A 210 -32.36 -13.70 -1.16
C ASP A 210 -32.17 -13.39 0.34
N ASP A 211 -30.92 -13.15 0.77
CA ASP A 211 -30.58 -12.79 2.14
C ASP A 211 -30.68 -11.27 2.38
N GLN A 212 -30.96 -10.50 1.33
CA GLN A 212 -31.01 -9.03 1.41
C GLN A 212 -32.37 -8.56 1.97
N PRO A 213 -32.39 -7.66 2.98
CA PRO A 213 -33.63 -7.11 3.50
C PRO A 213 -34.47 -6.41 2.43
N GLN A 214 -35.80 -6.58 2.50
CA GLN A 214 -36.75 -5.97 1.55
C GLN A 214 -36.60 -4.43 1.49
N SER A 215 -36.34 -3.77 2.61
CA SER A 215 -36.11 -2.32 2.65
C SER A 215 -34.88 -1.88 1.84
N GLU A 216 -33.81 -2.69 1.82
CA GLU A 216 -32.61 -2.40 1.04
C GLU A 216 -32.85 -2.64 -0.47
N ARG A 217 -33.65 -3.67 -0.80
CA ARG A 217 -34.08 -3.97 -2.18
C ARG A 217 -34.94 -2.85 -2.77
N GLU A 218 -35.90 -2.37 -1.99
CA GLU A 218 -36.76 -1.23 -2.34
C GLU A 218 -35.96 0.08 -2.42
N GLY A 219 -34.98 0.24 -1.52
CA GLY A 219 -33.97 1.31 -1.57
C GLY A 219 -32.98 1.20 -2.73
N ARG A 220 -33.08 0.16 -3.57
CA ARG A 220 -32.23 -0.10 -4.74
C ARG A 220 -30.74 -0.20 -4.43
N LYS A 221 -30.41 -0.70 -3.25
CA LYS A 221 -29.03 -0.93 -2.85
C LYS A 221 -28.55 -2.27 -3.39
N ALA A 222 -27.35 -2.29 -3.96
CA ALA A 222 -26.71 -3.53 -4.35
C ALA A 222 -26.41 -4.40 -3.11
N PRO A 223 -26.30 -5.73 -3.24
CA PRO A 223 -25.77 -6.55 -2.17
C PRO A 223 -24.33 -6.13 -1.82
N VAL A 224 -23.88 -6.47 -0.62
CA VAL A 224 -22.50 -6.23 -0.21
C VAL A 224 -21.57 -7.09 -1.08
N PHE A 225 -20.56 -6.44 -1.66
CA PHE A 225 -19.46 -7.11 -2.33
C PHE A 225 -18.29 -7.27 -1.35
N GLN A 226 -17.71 -8.45 -1.30
CA GLN A 226 -16.48 -8.74 -0.56
C GLN A 226 -15.40 -9.19 -1.55
N ILE A 227 -14.21 -8.61 -1.43
CA ILE A 227 -13.08 -8.92 -2.31
C ILE A 227 -11.90 -9.31 -1.44
N ALA A 228 -11.41 -10.54 -1.61
CA ALA A 228 -10.11 -10.95 -1.10
C ALA A 228 -9.07 -10.67 -2.17
N SER A 229 -7.98 -10.02 -1.81
CA SER A 229 -6.87 -9.72 -2.70
C SER A 229 -5.55 -9.99 -1.99
N LYS A 230 -4.60 -10.60 -2.70
CA LYS A 230 -3.25 -10.89 -2.23
C LYS A 230 -2.28 -9.91 -2.85
N LEU A 231 -1.61 -9.11 -2.02
CA LEU A 231 -0.51 -8.25 -2.45
C LEU A 231 0.68 -9.11 -2.91
N ALA A 232 1.35 -8.68 -3.98
CA ALA A 232 2.60 -9.29 -4.44
C ALA A 232 3.77 -9.03 -3.47
N GLY A 233 3.74 -7.86 -2.80
CA GLY A 233 4.81 -7.40 -1.92
C GLY A 233 6.11 -7.08 -2.67
N ALA A 234 7.15 -6.74 -1.92
CA ALA A 234 8.49 -6.53 -2.45
C ALA A 234 9.54 -7.12 -1.52
N THR A 235 10.57 -7.75 -2.08
CA THR A 235 11.69 -8.28 -1.30
C THR A 235 12.66 -7.16 -0.95
N HIS A 236 12.93 -6.97 0.34
CA HIS A 236 13.83 -5.91 0.84
C HIS A 236 15.12 -6.44 1.46
N PHE A 237 15.17 -7.73 1.79
CA PHE A 237 16.29 -8.40 2.47
C PHE A 237 16.42 -9.83 1.93
N ALA A 238 17.65 -10.35 1.87
CA ALA A 238 17.93 -11.72 1.46
C ALA A 238 19.24 -12.22 2.10
N ASP A 239 19.26 -13.48 2.51
CA ASP A 239 20.45 -14.18 2.99
C ASP A 239 20.88 -15.25 1.98
N VAL A 240 22.19 -15.40 1.75
CA VAL A 240 22.75 -16.42 0.87
C VAL A 240 23.66 -17.34 1.67
N LEU A 241 23.32 -18.63 1.72
CA LEU A 241 24.09 -19.66 2.40
C LEU A 241 24.84 -20.52 1.37
N VAL A 242 26.15 -20.73 1.58
CA VAL A 242 26.99 -21.55 0.70
C VAL A 242 27.53 -22.74 1.49
N ALA A 243 27.29 -23.94 0.98
CA ALA A 243 27.90 -25.18 1.48
C ALA A 243 28.90 -25.71 0.45
N VAL A 244 30.13 -26.00 0.87
CA VAL A 244 31.20 -26.55 0.02
C VAL A 244 31.55 -27.95 0.50
N ASN A 245 31.60 -28.91 -0.43
CA ASN A 245 32.07 -30.27 -0.20
C ASN A 245 33.25 -30.57 -1.14
N ARG A 246 34.19 -31.43 -0.70
CA ARG A 246 35.37 -31.81 -1.47
C ARG A 246 35.23 -33.20 -2.06
#